data_AF-A0AAE0LC63-F1
#
_entry.id   AF-A0AAE0LC63-F1
#
_cell.length_a   1.000
_cell.length_b   1.000
_cell.length_c   1.000
_cell.angle_alpha   90.00
_cell.angle_beta   90.00
_cell.angle_gamma   90.00
#
_symmetry.space_group_name_H-M   'P 1'
#
loop_
_entity.id
_entity.type
_entity.pdbx_description
1 polymer ?
#
loop_
_entity_poly.entity_id
_entity_poly.type
_entity_poly.pdbx_seq_one_letter_code
_entity_poly.pdbx_strand_id
1 'polypeptide(L)'
;MRSVDFGRGANRRGAACSPARRRDPSQTRKRGADGFDDHRYAAGLKGVGAKVIILEEASRLDEAVFTEVIVPLLNVRDTALLAISTPLDENNFYSTLLRMREPNSDEPMFHVLEVCLICETCAARGVKDVCEHRRELLPPWKSDHRREEMTRMLFESQPQMYMQEQLGIPSGADASCFDRESLDRFASRMRCEATTSTVSQLSYDVYVAIDTCGGGNNMMATVSGYLTAENELVVLGMDATTVTSDAQMEHELCSHVQRVRKRMHASARVISVIEANYGGWVQASRVAHIVDAFAPVAHLSADKSAMHRPGVLTTAESKERMRHELQRLLAEDRVRMQLRGEGGSRVDDVQLLVKQLRQFEYVYKPGASRKYAECKRVITGKVHGKNDDMAIAMMMLAYWPIYHRLNGDRVLASAS
;
A
#
# COMPACT_ATOMS: atom_id res chain seq x y z
N MET A 1 -2.04 -66.76 -9.64
CA MET A 1 -2.53 -67.92 -10.41
C MET A 1 -3.40 -68.79 -9.51
N ARG A 2 -4.72 -68.73 -9.66
CA ARG A 2 -5.65 -69.85 -9.43
C ARG A 2 -7.06 -69.40 -9.82
N SER A 3 -7.54 -70.09 -10.85
CA SER A 3 -8.82 -69.95 -11.49
C SER A 3 -9.94 -70.55 -10.66
N VAL A 4 -11.13 -70.01 -10.93
CA VAL A 4 -12.46 -70.38 -10.48
C VAL A 4 -12.82 -71.79 -10.94
N ASP A 5 -13.63 -72.52 -10.16
CA ASP A 5 -14.55 -73.49 -10.73
C ASP A 5 -15.88 -73.57 -9.96
N PHE A 6 -16.96 -73.57 -10.74
CA PHE A 6 -18.37 -73.56 -10.35
C PHE A 6 -18.90 -74.98 -10.21
N GLY A 7 -19.58 -75.28 -9.10
CA GLY A 7 -20.37 -76.51 -8.92
C GLY A 7 -21.86 -76.18 -8.79
N ARG A 8 -22.66 -76.62 -9.77
CA ARG A 8 -24.14 -76.63 -9.73
C ARG A 8 -24.65 -77.73 -8.78
N GLY A 9 -25.72 -77.46 -8.06
CA GLY A 9 -26.50 -78.48 -7.34
C GLY A 9 -27.92 -77.99 -7.07
N ALA A 10 -28.89 -78.65 -7.70
CA ALA A 10 -30.30 -78.29 -7.70
C ALA A 10 -31.07 -78.90 -6.51
N ASN A 11 -32.26 -78.32 -6.26
CA ASN A 11 -33.58 -78.99 -6.37
C ASN A 11 -34.48 -78.98 -5.11
N ARG A 12 -35.78 -78.81 -5.39
CA ARG A 12 -37.01 -79.17 -4.62
C ARG A 12 -37.60 -78.13 -3.66
N ARG A 13 -38.92 -77.94 -3.50
CA ARG A 13 -40.21 -78.19 -4.24
C ARG A 13 -41.33 -77.74 -3.27
N GLY A 14 -42.46 -77.22 -3.79
CA GLY A 14 -43.77 -77.10 -3.09
C GLY A 14 -44.35 -75.67 -3.13
N ALA A 15 -45.32 -75.30 -3.98
CA ALA A 15 -46.76 -75.63 -4.00
C ALA A 15 -47.49 -75.12 -2.73
N ALA A 16 -48.63 -74.39 -2.71
CA ALA A 16 -49.61 -73.95 -3.71
C ALA A 16 -50.58 -72.87 -3.13
N CYS A 17 -51.18 -72.04 -4.02
CA CYS A 17 -52.54 -71.41 -4.10
C CYS A 17 -53.40 -71.13 -2.81
N SER A 18 -53.74 -69.87 -2.44
CA SER A 18 -54.98 -69.06 -2.76
C SER A 18 -55.86 -68.78 -1.49
N PRO A 19 -56.82 -67.81 -1.43
CA PRO A 19 -57.10 -66.60 -2.22
C PRO A 19 -57.32 -65.30 -1.39
N ALA A 20 -57.54 -64.21 -2.14
CA ALA A 20 -57.83 -62.83 -1.78
C ALA A 20 -58.70 -62.52 -0.53
N ARG A 21 -58.25 -61.55 0.27
CA ARG A 21 -59.12 -60.62 1.00
C ARG A 21 -58.73 -59.17 0.72
N ARG A 22 -59.78 -58.36 0.65
CA ARG A 22 -59.89 -57.03 0.07
C ARG A 22 -59.00 -55.98 0.76
N ARG A 23 -58.51 -55.05 -0.06
CA ARG A 23 -57.72 -53.87 0.29
C ARG A 23 -58.56 -52.88 1.11
N ASP A 24 -57.99 -52.41 2.21
CA ASP A 24 -58.31 -51.13 2.85
C ASP A 24 -57.22 -50.11 2.40
N PRO A 25 -57.58 -49.00 1.71
CA PRO A 25 -56.64 -48.15 1.01
C PRO A 25 -56.13 -46.95 1.84
N SER A 26 -55.43 -47.19 2.96
CA SER A 26 -54.82 -46.08 3.71
C SER A 26 -53.43 -46.34 4.33
N GLN A 27 -52.79 -47.49 4.08
CA GLN A 27 -51.42 -47.73 4.55
C GLN A 27 -50.55 -48.43 3.50
N THR A 28 -50.08 -47.70 2.50
CA THR A 28 -48.96 -48.13 1.65
C THR A 28 -47.67 -47.47 2.10
N ARG A 29 -46.99 -48.16 3.02
CA ARG A 29 -45.53 -48.14 3.16
C ARG A 29 -44.90 -48.34 1.78
N LYS A 30 -44.18 -47.34 1.29
CA LYS A 30 -43.20 -47.49 0.21
C LYS A 30 -41.99 -48.25 0.75
N ARG A 31 -41.85 -49.52 0.33
CA ARG A 31 -40.55 -50.14 -0.01
C ARG A 31 -40.56 -50.17 -1.54
N GLY A 32 -39.60 -49.68 -2.30
CA GLY A 32 -38.21 -49.33 -2.07
C GLY A 32 -37.55 -49.67 -3.40
N ALA A 33 -37.17 -48.64 -4.15
CA ALA A 33 -36.19 -48.76 -5.22
C ALA A 33 -35.13 -47.71 -4.87
N ASP A 34 -33.98 -48.23 -4.45
CA ASP A 34 -32.66 -47.62 -4.51
C ASP A 34 -32.35 -46.50 -3.52
N GLY A 35 -32.25 -46.91 -2.25
CA GLY A 35 -31.01 -46.79 -1.48
C GLY A 35 -30.36 -45.42 -1.35
N PHE A 36 -30.87 -44.60 -0.43
CA PHE A 36 -30.05 -43.76 0.46
C PHE A 36 -30.75 -43.72 1.83
N ASP A 37 -30.09 -44.27 2.84
CA ASP A 37 -30.61 -44.40 4.21
C ASP A 37 -30.42 -43.05 4.93
N ASP A 38 -31.39 -42.15 4.79
CA ASP A 38 -31.27 -40.70 5.05
C ASP A 38 -31.62 -40.25 6.48
N HIS A 39 -31.14 -40.97 7.51
CA HIS A 39 -31.43 -40.61 8.91
C HIS A 39 -30.22 -40.59 9.85
N ARG A 40 -29.01 -40.29 9.34
CA ARG A 40 -27.80 -40.14 10.19
C ARG A 40 -27.00 -38.85 9.99
N TYR A 41 -27.52 -37.88 9.26
CA TYR A 41 -26.85 -36.59 9.13
C TYR A 41 -27.51 -35.57 10.04
N ALA A 42 -26.70 -34.86 10.82
CA ALA A 42 -27.17 -33.71 11.59
C ALA A 42 -27.66 -32.64 10.59
N ALA A 43 -28.98 -32.61 10.35
CA ALA A 43 -29.64 -31.55 9.63
C ALA A 43 -29.49 -30.26 10.45
N GLY A 44 -28.39 -29.54 10.22
CA GLY A 44 -28.00 -28.39 11.03
C GLY A 44 -26.57 -27.88 10.80
N LEU A 45 -25.70 -28.65 10.13
CA LEU A 45 -24.42 -28.11 9.64
C LEU A 45 -24.66 -27.29 8.36
N LYS A 46 -24.14 -26.05 8.29
CA LYS A 46 -24.11 -25.28 7.04
C LYS A 46 -23.40 -26.14 5.98
N GLY A 47 -24.05 -26.43 4.85
CA GLY A 47 -23.48 -27.31 3.82
C GLY A 47 -24.35 -28.42 3.27
N VAL A 48 -25.67 -28.21 3.13
CA VAL A 48 -26.63 -29.25 2.75
C VAL A 48 -26.51 -29.66 1.27
N GLY A 49 -25.83 -28.86 0.44
CA GLY A 49 -25.48 -29.21 -0.93
C GLY A 49 -25.22 -28.00 -1.81
N ALA A 50 -24.03 -27.94 -2.42
CA ALA A 50 -23.73 -27.04 -3.52
C ALA A 50 -22.84 -27.80 -4.51
N LYS A 51 -23.26 -27.95 -5.77
CA LYS A 51 -22.41 -28.57 -6.80
C LYS A 51 -21.59 -27.53 -7.57
N VAL A 52 -22.15 -26.34 -7.74
CA VAL A 52 -21.47 -25.19 -8.34
C VAL A 52 -21.81 -23.95 -7.52
N ILE A 53 -20.79 -23.20 -7.13
CA ILE A 53 -20.90 -21.90 -6.46
C ILE A 53 -20.33 -20.88 -7.44
N ILE A 54 -21.12 -19.86 -7.78
CA ILE A 54 -20.69 -18.76 -8.64
C ILE A 54 -20.69 -17.48 -7.82
N LEU A 55 -19.53 -16.84 -7.72
CA LEU A 55 -19.37 -15.54 -7.06
C LEU A 55 -19.13 -14.49 -8.15
N GLU A 56 -20.12 -13.63 -8.38
CA GLU A 56 -19.94 -12.43 -9.20
C GLU A 56 -19.39 -11.31 -8.33
N GLU A 57 -18.39 -10.59 -8.85
CA GLU A 57 -17.68 -9.51 -8.15
C GLU A 57 -17.14 -9.97 -6.79
N ALA A 58 -16.49 -11.13 -6.80
CA ALA A 58 -16.03 -11.82 -5.60
C ALA A 58 -15.11 -10.98 -4.71
N SER A 59 -14.32 -10.06 -5.28
CA SER A 59 -13.46 -9.14 -4.53
C SER A 59 -14.25 -8.14 -3.67
N ARG A 60 -15.53 -7.90 -3.93
CA ARG A 60 -16.36 -7.01 -3.10
C ARG A 60 -17.16 -7.72 -2.02
N LEU A 61 -17.07 -9.04 -1.96
CA LEU A 61 -17.75 -9.80 -0.91
C LEU A 61 -17.10 -9.50 0.44
N ASP A 62 -17.92 -9.50 1.49
CA ASP A 62 -17.42 -9.47 2.85
C ASP A 62 -16.62 -10.76 3.14
N GLU A 63 -15.42 -10.63 3.71
CA GLU A 63 -14.56 -11.76 4.04
C GLU A 63 -15.27 -12.77 4.96
N ALA A 64 -16.14 -12.29 5.87
CA ALA A 64 -16.93 -13.15 6.74
C ALA A 64 -17.91 -14.01 5.93
N VAL A 65 -18.49 -13.49 4.84
CA VAL A 65 -19.36 -14.28 3.97
C VAL A 65 -18.55 -15.36 3.26
N PHE A 66 -17.36 -15.03 2.76
CA PHE A 66 -16.51 -16.03 2.11
C PHE A 66 -16.09 -17.12 3.10
N THR A 67 -15.56 -16.73 4.26
CA THR A 67 -14.99 -17.66 5.25
C THR A 67 -16.04 -18.47 6.02
N GLU A 68 -17.18 -17.87 6.39
CA GLU A 68 -18.20 -18.56 7.22
C GLU A 68 -19.30 -19.26 6.42
N VAL A 69 -19.42 -18.97 5.12
CA VAL A 69 -20.48 -19.53 4.27
C VAL A 69 -19.89 -20.30 3.09
N ILE A 70 -18.99 -19.70 2.32
CA ILE A 70 -18.46 -20.32 1.09
C ILE A 70 -17.45 -21.43 1.41
N VAL A 71 -16.47 -21.17 2.27
CA VAL A 71 -15.44 -22.16 2.62
C VAL A 71 -16.03 -23.46 3.19
N PRO A 72 -17.02 -23.44 4.11
CA PRO A 72 -17.68 -24.67 4.57
C PRO A 72 -18.34 -25.46 3.44
N LEU A 73 -18.89 -24.78 2.42
CA LEU A 73 -19.51 -25.43 1.26
C LEU A 73 -18.50 -26.12 0.35
N LEU A 74 -17.24 -25.68 0.32
CA LEU A 74 -16.16 -26.36 -0.43
C LEU A 74 -15.82 -27.74 0.12
N ASN A 75 -16.21 -28.04 1.37
CA ASN A 75 -16.05 -29.37 1.95
C ASN A 75 -17.12 -30.37 1.45
N VAL A 76 -18.12 -29.91 0.70
CA VAL A 76 -19.11 -30.79 0.09
C VAL A 76 -18.50 -31.50 -1.12
N ARG A 77 -18.78 -32.80 -1.24
CA ARG A 77 -18.21 -33.61 -2.33
C ARG A 77 -18.72 -33.14 -3.69
N ASP A 78 -17.80 -33.05 -4.64
CA ASP A 78 -18.01 -32.60 -6.03
C ASP A 78 -18.54 -31.16 -6.14
N THR A 79 -18.07 -30.26 -5.27
CA THR A 79 -18.36 -28.82 -5.36
C THR A 79 -17.30 -28.11 -6.17
N ALA A 80 -17.71 -27.34 -7.17
CA ALA A 80 -16.86 -26.41 -7.92
C ALA A 80 -17.16 -24.96 -7.52
N LEU A 81 -16.11 -24.16 -7.37
CA LEU A 81 -16.20 -22.72 -7.15
C LEU A 81 -15.73 -21.98 -8.40
N LEU A 82 -16.58 -21.11 -8.93
CA LEU A 82 -16.24 -20.15 -9.97
C LEU A 82 -16.35 -18.76 -9.36
N ALA A 83 -15.23 -18.08 -9.22
CA ALA A 83 -15.21 -16.71 -8.73
C ALA A 83 -14.77 -15.78 -9.87
N ILE A 84 -15.60 -14.79 -10.16
CA ILE A 84 -15.40 -13.80 -11.23
C ILE A 84 -15.33 -12.45 -10.54
N SER A 85 -14.26 -11.70 -10.80
CA SER A 85 -14.14 -10.37 -10.23
C SER A 85 -13.17 -9.52 -11.02
N THR A 86 -13.33 -8.21 -10.91
CA THR A 86 -12.24 -7.28 -11.23
C THR A 86 -11.21 -7.30 -10.08
N PRO A 87 -9.90 -7.27 -10.40
CA PRO A 87 -8.87 -7.21 -9.37
C PRO A 87 -8.93 -5.86 -8.64
N LEU A 88 -9.41 -5.90 -7.40
CA LEU A 88 -9.31 -4.82 -6.43
C LEU A 88 -8.07 -5.05 -5.56
N ASP A 89 -7.38 -3.96 -5.21
CA ASP A 89 -6.22 -3.80 -4.32
C ASP A 89 -5.62 -5.07 -3.68
N GLU A 90 -4.28 -5.12 -3.61
CA GLU A 90 -3.52 -6.28 -3.10
C GLU A 90 -3.88 -6.75 -1.67
N ASN A 91 -4.61 -5.94 -0.90
CA ASN A 91 -5.00 -6.21 0.49
C ASN A 91 -6.37 -6.90 0.66
N ASN A 92 -6.87 -7.55 -0.39
CA ASN A 92 -8.16 -8.25 -0.36
C ASN A 92 -8.00 -9.77 -0.14
N PHE A 93 -8.94 -10.41 0.57
CA PHE A 93 -8.99 -11.87 0.72
C PHE A 93 -8.97 -12.58 -0.65
N TYR A 94 -9.59 -11.97 -1.66
CA TYR A 94 -9.61 -12.48 -3.03
C TYR A 94 -8.21 -12.57 -3.64
N SER A 95 -7.36 -11.55 -3.44
CA SER A 95 -5.97 -11.53 -3.88
C SER A 95 -5.13 -12.62 -3.21
N THR A 96 -5.48 -13.00 -1.98
CA THR A 96 -4.86 -14.12 -1.27
C THR A 96 -5.20 -15.44 -1.96
N LEU A 97 -6.46 -15.66 -2.35
CA LEU A 97 -6.90 -16.88 -3.04
C LEU A 97 -6.13 -17.12 -4.35
N LEU A 98 -5.87 -16.05 -5.12
CA LEU A 98 -5.10 -16.12 -6.38
C LEU A 98 -3.65 -16.60 -6.17
N ARG A 99 -3.09 -16.38 -4.97
CA ARG A 99 -1.69 -16.71 -4.63
C ARG A 99 -1.57 -18.00 -3.79
N MET A 100 -2.68 -18.61 -3.38
CA MET A 100 -2.66 -19.82 -2.57
C MET A 100 -2.08 -21.01 -3.34
N ARG A 101 -1.19 -21.74 -2.69
CA ARG A 101 -0.57 -22.97 -3.21
C ARG A 101 -0.90 -24.15 -2.31
N GLU A 102 -0.85 -25.35 -2.87
CA GLU A 102 -1.01 -26.54 -2.07
C GLU A 102 0.17 -26.72 -1.09
N PRO A 103 -0.05 -27.26 0.12
CA PRO A 103 1.02 -27.39 1.11
C PRO A 103 2.19 -28.31 0.71
N ASN A 104 1.99 -29.20 -0.27
CA ASN A 104 2.93 -30.30 -0.59
C ASN A 104 3.38 -30.32 -2.06
N SER A 105 2.68 -29.59 -2.92
CA SER A 105 3.03 -29.36 -4.32
C SER A 105 2.95 -27.84 -4.46
N ASP A 106 3.99 -27.20 -4.98
CA ASP A 106 3.99 -25.74 -5.23
C ASP A 106 2.95 -25.32 -6.31
N GLU A 107 1.95 -26.16 -6.55
CA GLU A 107 0.87 -25.99 -7.50
C GLU A 107 -0.19 -25.02 -6.96
N PRO A 108 -0.78 -24.18 -7.83
CA PRO A 108 -1.85 -23.28 -7.42
C PRO A 108 -3.07 -24.04 -6.91
N MET A 109 -3.59 -23.63 -5.75
CA MET A 109 -4.81 -24.21 -5.18
C MET A 109 -6.06 -23.88 -6.01
N PHE A 110 -6.02 -22.76 -6.74
CA PHE A 110 -7.06 -22.32 -7.66
C PHE A 110 -6.51 -22.19 -9.07
N HIS A 111 -7.31 -22.61 -10.06
CA HIS A 111 -7.01 -22.32 -11.45
C HIS A 111 -7.43 -20.88 -11.78
N VAL A 112 -6.47 -20.03 -12.12
CA VAL A 112 -6.69 -18.60 -12.37
C VAL A 112 -6.66 -18.33 -13.87
N LEU A 113 -7.72 -17.71 -14.38
CA LEU A 113 -7.80 -17.21 -15.75
C LEU A 113 -7.88 -15.69 -15.73
N GLU A 114 -6.83 -15.03 -16.22
CA GLU A 114 -6.77 -13.57 -16.32
C GLU A 114 -7.13 -13.11 -17.75
N VAL A 115 -8.09 -12.21 -17.85
CA VAL A 115 -8.55 -11.64 -19.13
C VAL A 115 -8.39 -10.13 -19.09
N CYS A 116 -7.35 -9.62 -19.74
CA CYS A 116 -7.10 -8.18 -19.86
C CYS A 116 -7.37 -7.70 -21.28
N LEU A 117 -8.02 -6.54 -21.46
CA LEU A 117 -8.30 -5.96 -22.78
C LEU A 117 -7.16 -5.08 -23.30
N ILE A 118 -6.05 -5.01 -22.57
CA ILE A 118 -4.81 -4.34 -22.97
C ILE A 118 -3.66 -5.34 -22.89
N CYS A 119 -2.83 -5.42 -23.94
CA CYS A 119 -1.62 -6.24 -23.90
C CYS A 119 -0.51 -5.55 -23.09
N GLU A 120 0.39 -6.34 -22.50
CA GLU A 120 1.51 -5.84 -21.68
C GLU A 120 2.33 -4.76 -22.39
N THR A 121 2.60 -4.94 -23.69
CA THR A 121 3.32 -3.96 -24.51
C THR A 121 2.58 -2.62 -24.62
N CYS A 122 1.25 -2.65 -24.74
CA CYS A 122 0.42 -1.44 -24.80
C CYS A 122 0.26 -0.80 -23.42
N ALA A 123 0.16 -1.61 -22.36
CA ALA A 123 0.14 -1.13 -20.98
C ALA A 123 1.45 -0.39 -20.63
N ALA A 124 2.60 -0.98 -20.97
CA ALA A 124 3.93 -0.37 -20.75
C ALA A 124 4.14 0.92 -21.55
N ARG A 125 3.49 1.05 -22.72
CA ARG A 125 3.50 2.27 -23.55
C ARG A 125 2.49 3.32 -23.11
N GLY A 126 1.69 3.03 -22.08
CA GLY A 126 0.68 3.95 -21.57
C GLY A 126 -0.48 4.18 -22.53
N VAL A 127 -0.83 3.19 -23.37
CA VAL A 127 -2.04 3.22 -24.20
C VAL A 127 -3.26 3.18 -23.27
N LYS A 128 -4.14 4.20 -23.37
CA LYS A 128 -5.27 4.41 -22.45
C LYS A 128 -6.63 4.00 -23.02
N ASP A 129 -6.66 3.59 -24.27
CA ASP A 129 -7.85 3.19 -25.01
C ASP A 129 -7.79 1.70 -25.39
N VAL A 130 -8.72 1.26 -26.24
CA VAL A 130 -8.80 -0.11 -26.75
C VAL A 130 -7.48 -0.51 -27.40
N CYS A 131 -6.85 -1.56 -26.87
CA CYS A 131 -5.69 -2.16 -27.49
C CYS A 131 -6.12 -2.84 -28.80
N GLU A 132 -5.65 -2.35 -29.94
CA GLU A 132 -5.96 -2.96 -31.25
C GLU A 132 -5.54 -4.43 -31.33
N HIS A 133 -4.50 -4.82 -30.58
CA HIS A 133 -3.98 -6.19 -30.52
C HIS A 133 -4.85 -7.16 -29.71
N ARG A 134 -5.86 -6.68 -28.98
CA ARG A 134 -6.80 -7.51 -28.20
C ARG A 134 -8.25 -7.22 -28.58
N ARG A 135 -8.47 -6.60 -29.74
CA ARG A 135 -9.80 -6.20 -30.21
C ARG A 135 -10.68 -7.40 -30.53
N GLU A 136 -10.08 -8.53 -30.88
CA GLU A 136 -10.73 -9.81 -31.07
C GLU A 136 -11.29 -10.41 -29.78
N LEU A 137 -10.77 -10.00 -28.61
CA LEU A 137 -11.26 -10.41 -27.30
C LEU A 137 -12.44 -9.56 -26.80
N LEU A 138 -12.74 -8.45 -27.48
CA LEU A 138 -13.91 -7.64 -27.17
C LEU A 138 -15.18 -8.40 -27.55
N PRO A 139 -16.10 -8.64 -26.60
CA PRO A 139 -17.30 -9.36 -26.90
C PRO A 139 -18.22 -8.55 -27.82
N PRO A 140 -18.98 -9.19 -28.73
CA PRO A 140 -19.83 -8.52 -29.70
C PRO A 140 -20.87 -7.55 -29.11
N TRP A 141 -21.26 -7.74 -27.84
CA TRP A 141 -22.23 -6.87 -27.15
C TRP A 141 -21.61 -5.60 -26.55
N LYS A 142 -20.28 -5.47 -26.51
CA LYS A 142 -19.58 -4.25 -26.06
C LYS A 142 -19.21 -3.30 -27.21
N SER A 143 -19.29 -3.72 -28.48
CA SER A 143 -18.84 -2.93 -29.63
C SER A 143 -19.71 -1.72 -30.02
N ASP A 144 -20.60 -1.26 -29.14
CA ASP A 144 -21.44 -0.09 -29.37
C ASP A 144 -20.71 1.18 -28.89
N HIS A 145 -20.07 1.87 -29.84
CA HIS A 145 -19.31 3.10 -29.63
C HIS A 145 -20.06 4.15 -28.79
N ARG A 146 -21.40 4.22 -28.92
CA ARG A 146 -22.22 5.18 -28.18
C ARG A 146 -22.28 4.86 -26.68
N ARG A 147 -22.31 3.57 -26.33
CA ARG A 147 -22.31 3.11 -24.92
C ARG A 147 -20.92 3.21 -24.31
N GLU A 148 -19.87 2.99 -25.10
CA GLU A 148 -18.48 3.20 -24.67
C GLU A 148 -18.22 4.68 -24.35
N GLU A 149 -18.62 5.62 -25.23
CA GLU A 149 -18.49 7.06 -24.97
C GLU A 149 -19.30 7.51 -23.75
N MET A 150 -20.53 7.02 -23.59
CA MET A 150 -21.38 7.31 -22.42
C MET A 150 -20.73 6.81 -21.14
N THR A 151 -20.20 5.60 -21.15
CA THR A 151 -19.51 5.00 -20.00
C THR A 151 -18.25 5.79 -19.67
N ARG A 152 -17.45 6.16 -20.68
CA ARG A 152 -16.26 7.01 -20.51
C ARG A 152 -16.61 8.35 -19.87
N MET A 153 -17.69 9.01 -20.32
CA MET A 153 -18.17 10.26 -19.73
C MET A 153 -18.58 10.11 -18.27
N LEU A 154 -19.25 9.00 -17.90
CA LEU A 154 -19.65 8.73 -16.52
C LEU A 154 -18.43 8.53 -15.59
N PHE A 155 -17.35 7.95 -16.12
CA PHE A 155 -16.11 7.74 -15.38
C PHE A 155 -15.07 8.87 -15.52
N GLU A 156 -15.38 10.00 -16.17
CA GLU A 156 -14.46 11.15 -16.28
C GLU A 156 -13.97 11.65 -14.92
N SER A 157 -14.82 11.53 -13.89
CA SER A 157 -14.49 11.90 -12.52
C SER A 157 -13.62 10.86 -11.78
N GLN A 158 -13.56 9.62 -12.27
CA GLN A 158 -12.91 8.47 -11.61
C GLN A 158 -12.17 7.58 -12.63
N PRO A 159 -11.09 8.07 -13.25
CA PRO A 159 -10.38 7.37 -14.33
C PRO A 159 -9.72 6.06 -13.88
N GLN A 160 -9.36 5.91 -12.61
CA GLN A 160 -8.82 4.64 -12.07
C GLN A 160 -9.89 3.54 -12.07
N MET A 161 -11.13 3.87 -11.66
CA MET A 161 -12.24 2.93 -11.68
C MET A 161 -12.58 2.49 -13.11
N TYR A 162 -12.49 3.39 -14.09
CA TYR A 162 -12.62 3.01 -15.51
C TYR A 162 -11.55 2.00 -15.96
N MET A 163 -10.29 2.21 -15.58
CA MET A 163 -9.20 1.29 -15.96
C MET A 163 -9.37 -0.11 -15.33
N GLN A 164 -9.84 -0.18 -14.08
CA GLN A 164 -10.14 -1.44 -13.42
C GLN A 164 -11.34 -2.15 -14.06
N GLU A 165 -12.45 -1.44 -14.19
CA GLU A 165 -13.74 -2.01 -14.58
C GLU A 165 -13.86 -2.32 -16.07
N GLN A 166 -13.26 -1.49 -16.93
CA GLN A 166 -13.35 -1.67 -18.38
C GLN A 166 -12.13 -2.35 -18.99
N LEU A 167 -10.93 -2.08 -18.47
CA LEU A 167 -9.68 -2.56 -19.07
C LEU A 167 -9.11 -3.78 -18.33
N GLY A 168 -9.63 -4.10 -17.15
CA GLY A 168 -9.21 -5.25 -16.34
C GLY A 168 -7.86 -5.06 -15.67
N ILE A 169 -7.37 -3.81 -15.56
CA ILE A 169 -6.05 -3.51 -14.99
C ILE A 169 -6.20 -3.43 -13.46
N PRO A 170 -5.52 -4.29 -12.68
CA PRO A 170 -5.47 -4.16 -11.22
C PRO A 170 -4.94 -2.78 -10.83
N SER A 171 -5.63 -2.06 -9.95
CA SER A 171 -4.95 -1.04 -9.15
C SER A 171 -4.29 -1.77 -7.98
N GLY A 172 -2.99 -1.59 -7.79
CA GLY A 172 -2.36 -1.98 -6.53
C GLY A 172 -0.96 -2.58 -6.58
N ALA A 173 -0.54 -3.29 -7.64
CA ALA A 173 0.77 -3.95 -7.62
C ALA A 173 1.97 -3.02 -7.82
N ASP A 174 1.78 -1.89 -8.52
CA ASP A 174 2.86 -0.95 -8.90
C ASP A 174 2.63 0.49 -8.42
N ALA A 175 1.61 0.73 -7.57
CA ALA A 175 1.31 2.07 -7.09
C ALA A 175 2.21 2.47 -5.92
N SER A 176 2.71 1.54 -5.11
CA SER A 176 3.52 1.93 -3.93
C SER A 176 4.83 2.59 -4.34
N CYS A 177 5.16 3.71 -3.71
CA CYS A 177 6.41 4.41 -3.98
C CYS A 177 7.62 3.77 -3.28
N PHE A 178 7.38 3.01 -2.21
CA PHE A 178 8.44 2.40 -1.40
C PHE A 178 8.30 0.89 -1.35
N ASP A 179 9.42 0.19 -1.45
CA ASP A 179 9.47 -1.26 -1.32
C ASP A 179 9.06 -1.68 0.10
N ARG A 180 8.09 -2.60 0.17
CA ARG A 180 7.50 -3.04 1.43
C ARG A 180 8.52 -3.77 2.29
N GLU A 181 9.36 -4.61 1.68
CA GLU A 181 10.36 -5.40 2.38
C GLU A 181 11.41 -4.49 3.05
N SER A 182 11.89 -3.49 2.32
CA SER A 182 12.82 -2.47 2.83
C SER A 182 12.21 -1.69 4.01
N LEU A 183 10.92 -1.34 3.93
CA LEU A 183 10.22 -0.69 5.05
C LEU A 183 10.03 -1.62 6.25
N ASP A 184 9.78 -2.92 6.03
CA ASP A 184 9.64 -3.90 7.11
C ASP A 184 10.98 -4.16 7.81
N ARG A 185 12.08 -4.25 7.06
CA ARG A 185 13.45 -4.33 7.63
C ARG A 185 13.78 -3.08 8.43
N PHE A 186 13.50 -1.90 7.87
CA PHE A 186 13.68 -0.61 8.56
C PHE A 186 12.89 -0.58 9.87
N ALA A 187 11.58 -0.85 9.83
CA ALA A 187 10.72 -0.84 11.01
C ALA A 187 11.16 -1.84 12.09
N SER A 188 11.62 -3.03 11.68
CA SER A 188 12.08 -4.08 12.58
C SER A 188 13.38 -3.67 13.31
N ARG A 189 14.33 -3.05 12.61
CA ARG A 189 15.57 -2.55 13.24
C ARG A 189 15.32 -1.45 14.25
N MET A 190 14.35 -0.58 13.97
CA MET A 190 13.98 0.49 14.91
C MET A 190 13.45 -0.02 16.25
N ARG A 191 12.93 -1.24 16.30
CA ARG A 191 12.51 -1.87 17.56
C ARG A 191 13.67 -2.50 18.34
N CYS A 192 14.75 -2.87 17.65
CA CYS A 192 15.84 -3.68 18.21
C CYS A 192 17.11 -2.87 18.55
N GLU A 193 17.40 -1.79 17.84
CA GLU A 193 18.62 -0.98 18.04
C GLU A 193 18.46 0.04 19.19
N ALA A 194 18.21 -0.50 20.38
CA ALA A 194 18.23 0.21 21.64
C ALA A 194 19.67 0.29 22.21
N THR A 195 20.66 0.69 21.41
CA THR A 195 22.07 0.65 21.84
C THR A 195 22.46 1.94 22.56
N THR A 196 22.88 1.75 23.81
CA THR A 196 23.35 2.78 24.75
C THR A 196 24.78 3.19 24.40
N SER A 197 24.96 3.97 23.33
CA SER A 197 26.25 4.58 23.03
C SER A 197 26.29 5.97 23.63
N THR A 198 27.11 6.18 24.65
CA THR A 198 27.45 7.49 25.22
C THR A 198 28.05 8.35 24.11
N VAL A 199 27.25 9.25 23.55
CA VAL A 199 27.64 10.04 22.37
C VAL A 199 28.69 11.06 22.78
N SER A 200 29.93 10.87 22.33
CA SER A 200 30.87 11.98 22.18
C SER A 200 30.21 13.06 21.32
N GLN A 201 30.24 14.32 21.74
CA GLN A 201 29.62 15.44 21.01
C GLN A 201 29.88 15.33 19.50
N LEU A 202 28.82 15.37 18.70
CA LEU A 202 28.90 15.16 17.25
C LEU A 202 29.63 16.33 16.59
N SER A 203 30.75 16.05 15.92
CA SER A 203 31.50 17.04 15.13
C SER A 203 30.98 17.19 13.70
N TYR A 204 29.91 16.48 13.32
CA TYR A 204 29.29 16.56 12.00
C TYR A 204 28.29 17.72 11.95
N ASP A 205 28.16 18.36 10.78
CA ASP A 205 27.02 19.23 10.49
C ASP A 205 25.73 18.40 10.56
N VAL A 206 24.76 18.90 11.32
CA VAL A 206 23.45 18.25 11.51
C VAL A 206 22.42 18.98 10.70
N TYR A 207 21.66 18.23 9.91
CA TYR A 207 20.59 18.75 9.09
C TYR A 207 19.27 18.63 9.83
N VAL A 208 18.43 19.66 9.71
CA VAL A 208 17.09 19.72 10.33
C VAL A 208 16.08 19.98 9.22
N ALA A 209 15.39 18.95 8.77
CA ALA A 209 14.34 19.04 7.77
C ALA A 209 13.00 19.39 8.42
N ILE A 210 12.36 20.44 7.91
CA ILE A 210 11.16 21.04 8.49
C ILE A 210 10.10 21.12 7.39
N ASP A 211 9.06 20.28 7.50
CA ASP A 211 7.86 20.42 6.69
C ASP A 211 6.89 21.38 7.42
N THR A 212 6.67 22.54 6.80
CA THR A 212 5.91 23.63 7.41
C THR A 212 4.43 23.44 7.15
N CYS A 213 3.61 23.59 8.20
CA CYS A 213 2.16 23.50 8.07
C CYS A 213 1.51 24.88 7.89
N GLY A 214 0.34 24.89 7.26
CA GLY A 214 -0.46 26.10 7.06
C GLY A 214 -1.63 26.34 7.99
N GLY A 215 -1.72 25.55 9.06
CA GLY A 215 -2.89 25.47 9.92
C GLY A 215 -3.89 24.39 9.47
N GLY A 216 -4.94 24.20 10.28
CA GLY A 216 -5.93 23.14 10.08
C GLY A 216 -5.47 21.79 10.66
N ASN A 217 -5.86 20.69 10.01
CA ASN A 217 -5.55 19.31 10.44
C ASN A 217 -4.15 18.82 9.99
N ASN A 218 -3.37 19.65 9.30
CA ASN A 218 -2.02 19.30 8.86
C ASN A 218 -1.04 19.39 10.04
N MET A 219 -0.01 18.55 10.04
CA MET A 219 1.01 18.56 11.10
C MET A 219 2.25 19.31 10.61
N MET A 220 2.91 20.02 11.52
CA MET A 220 4.31 20.40 11.30
C MET A 220 5.16 19.18 11.63
N ALA A 221 6.04 18.79 10.73
CA ALA A 221 6.98 17.70 10.97
C ALA A 221 8.42 18.22 10.93
N THR A 222 9.22 17.81 11.90
CA THR A 222 10.65 18.14 11.98
C THR A 222 11.44 16.86 12.15
N VAL A 223 12.44 16.63 11.29
CA VAL A 223 13.31 15.44 11.32
C VAL A 223 14.75 15.93 11.24
N SER A 224 15.58 15.55 12.21
CA SER A 224 16.99 15.91 12.27
C SER A 224 17.89 14.70 12.14
N GLY A 225 19.05 14.89 11.50
CA GLY A 225 20.04 13.85 11.33
C GLY A 225 21.29 14.33 10.63
N TYR A 226 22.28 13.45 10.52
CA TYR A 226 23.53 13.73 9.83
C TYR A 226 23.89 12.57 8.91
N LEU A 227 24.74 12.86 7.92
CA LEU A 227 25.33 11.85 7.06
C LEU A 227 26.73 11.51 7.54
N THR A 228 27.02 10.22 7.73
CA THR A 228 28.39 9.74 8.00
C THR A 228 29.31 9.94 6.79
N ALA A 229 30.61 9.71 6.94
CA ALA A 229 31.55 9.74 5.82
C ALA A 229 31.23 8.65 4.78
N GLU A 230 30.70 7.53 5.25
CA GLU A 230 30.24 6.39 4.48
C GLU A 230 28.83 6.61 3.92
N ASN A 231 28.32 7.85 3.88
CA ASN A 231 27.01 8.22 3.35
C ASN A 231 25.85 7.43 4.01
N GLU A 232 25.94 7.08 5.30
CA GLU A 232 24.83 6.54 6.08
C GLU A 232 24.06 7.68 6.71
N LEU A 233 22.73 7.63 6.68
CA LEU A 233 21.86 8.62 7.32
C LEU A 233 21.58 8.20 8.77
N VAL A 234 22.03 9.01 9.72
CA VAL A 234 21.74 8.82 11.15
C VAL A 234 20.72 9.86 11.59
N VAL A 235 19.52 9.41 11.94
CA VAL A 235 18.43 10.26 12.45
C VAL A 235 18.59 10.45 13.96
N LEU A 236 18.63 11.71 14.40
CA LEU A 236 18.84 12.11 15.80
C LEU A 236 17.54 12.41 16.54
N GLY A 237 16.55 12.92 15.81
CA GLY A 237 15.26 13.33 16.37
C GLY A 237 14.22 13.54 15.28
N MET A 238 12.98 13.41 15.68
CA MET A 238 11.77 13.52 14.86
C MET A 238 10.64 13.99 15.77
N ASP A 239 9.86 14.96 15.31
CA ASP A 239 8.67 15.44 16.01
C ASP A 239 7.60 15.77 14.97
N ALA A 240 6.36 15.33 15.21
CA ALA A 240 5.20 15.73 14.43
C ALA A 240 4.10 16.24 15.35
N THR A 241 3.72 17.50 15.17
CA THR A 241 2.73 18.16 16.03
C THR A 241 1.73 18.93 15.17
N THR A 242 0.45 18.81 15.51
CA THR A 242 -0.57 19.73 14.98
C THR A 242 -0.41 21.08 15.65
N VAL A 243 0.06 22.06 14.89
CA VAL A 243 0.33 23.40 15.38
C VAL A 243 -0.90 24.26 15.17
N THR A 244 -1.40 24.84 16.27
CA THR A 244 -2.60 25.69 16.27
C THR A 244 -2.29 27.18 16.31
N SER A 245 -1.04 27.53 16.65
CA SER A 245 -0.59 28.92 16.73
C SER A 245 0.89 29.05 16.40
N ASP A 246 1.25 30.25 16.00
CA ASP A 246 2.62 30.67 15.75
C ASP A 246 3.57 30.47 16.95
N ALA A 247 3.12 30.83 18.15
CA ALA A 247 3.91 30.64 19.37
C ALA A 247 4.17 29.16 19.67
N GLN A 248 3.19 28.30 19.36
CA GLN A 248 3.36 26.86 19.47
C GLN A 248 4.36 26.34 18.42
N MET A 249 4.30 26.83 17.17
CA MET A 249 5.28 26.48 16.13
C MET A 249 6.71 26.75 16.60
N GLU A 250 6.93 27.96 17.11
CA GLU A 250 8.23 28.42 17.59
C GLU A 250 8.68 27.60 18.80
N HIS A 251 7.79 27.35 19.76
CA HIS A 251 8.11 26.52 20.93
C HIS A 251 8.55 25.10 20.53
N GLU A 252 7.77 24.42 19.68
CA GLU A 252 8.07 23.04 19.26
C GLU A 252 9.38 22.97 18.47
N LEU A 253 9.59 23.93 17.55
CA LEU A 253 10.81 23.99 16.74
C LEU A 253 12.04 24.30 17.60
N CYS A 254 11.97 25.31 18.47
CA CYS A 254 13.04 25.64 19.40
C CYS A 254 13.37 24.45 20.30
N SER A 255 12.35 23.78 20.82
CA SER A 255 12.51 22.60 21.66
C SER A 255 13.24 21.47 20.91
N HIS A 256 12.86 21.17 19.66
CA HIS A 256 13.55 20.19 18.83
C HIS A 256 15.01 20.56 18.59
N VAL A 257 15.28 21.77 18.09
CA VAL A 257 16.63 22.21 17.73
C VAL A 257 17.54 22.27 18.97
N GLN A 258 17.03 22.72 20.11
CA GLN A 258 17.77 22.74 21.36
C GLN A 258 18.19 21.33 21.81
N ARG A 259 17.31 20.33 21.68
CA ARG A 259 17.63 18.93 22.02
C ARG A 259 18.72 18.37 21.12
N VAL A 260 18.64 18.64 19.83
CA VAL A 260 19.67 18.24 18.85
C VAL A 260 21.00 18.94 19.17
N ARG A 261 20.97 20.25 19.44
CA ARG A 261 22.14 21.07 19.74
C ARG A 261 22.92 20.57 20.96
N LYS A 262 22.23 20.07 22.00
CA LYS A 262 22.86 19.46 23.18
C LYS A 262 23.73 18.24 22.85
N ARG A 263 23.48 17.56 21.72
CA ARG A 263 24.24 16.39 21.25
C ARG A 263 25.39 16.74 20.30
N MET A 264 25.45 17.99 19.86
CA MET A 264 26.44 18.48 18.90
C MET A 264 27.64 19.10 19.59
N HIS A 265 28.78 19.07 18.92
CA HIS A 265 29.93 19.90 19.29
C HIS A 265 29.60 21.37 19.02
N ALA A 266 30.16 22.28 19.83
CA ALA A 266 29.87 23.71 19.74
C ALA A 266 30.18 24.30 18.33
N SER A 267 31.19 23.76 17.65
CA SER A 267 31.59 24.19 16.31
C SER A 267 30.79 23.56 15.16
N ALA A 268 30.01 22.50 15.41
CA ALA A 268 29.21 21.87 14.36
C ALA A 268 28.04 22.79 13.97
N ARG A 269 27.69 22.85 12.68
CA ARG A 269 26.59 23.71 12.21
C ARG A 269 25.26 22.97 12.21
N VAL A 270 24.19 23.69 12.53
CA VAL A 270 22.83 23.27 12.21
C VAL A 270 22.50 23.74 10.80
N ILE A 271 22.17 22.84 9.89
CA ILE A 271 21.78 23.16 8.51
C ILE A 271 20.29 22.89 8.34
N SER A 272 19.46 23.93 8.30
CA SER A 272 18.02 23.72 8.15
C SER A 272 17.62 23.47 6.69
N VAL A 273 16.70 22.55 6.48
CA VAL A 273 16.06 22.25 5.18
C VAL A 273 14.57 22.54 5.33
N ILE A 274 14.14 23.71 4.89
CA ILE A 274 12.79 24.22 5.18
C ILE A 274 11.90 24.09 3.94
N GLU A 275 10.79 23.36 4.02
CA GLU A 275 9.81 23.34 2.94
C GLU A 275 9.18 24.74 2.75
N ALA A 276 9.23 25.24 1.51
CA ALA A 276 8.73 26.56 1.12
C ALA A 276 7.50 26.49 0.19
N ASN A 277 6.77 25.37 0.14
CA ASN A 277 5.55 25.29 -0.67
C ASN A 277 4.39 26.07 -0.07
N TYR A 278 4.26 26.00 1.26
CA TYR A 278 3.26 26.76 1.99
C TYR A 278 3.87 28.08 2.49
N GLY A 279 3.16 29.20 2.35
CA GLY A 279 3.66 30.54 2.69
C GLY A 279 4.87 31.04 1.87
N GLY A 280 5.39 30.21 0.95
CA GLY A 280 6.53 30.55 0.11
C GLY A 280 7.80 30.81 0.93
N TRP A 281 8.66 31.65 0.37
CA TRP A 281 9.89 32.11 1.03
C TRP A 281 9.62 32.91 2.31
N VAL A 282 8.45 33.53 2.49
CA VAL A 282 8.15 34.34 3.69
C VAL A 282 8.10 33.47 4.93
N GLN A 283 7.38 32.35 4.86
CA GLN A 283 7.33 31.39 5.96
C GLN A 283 8.65 30.68 6.16
N ALA A 284 9.35 30.31 5.07
CA ALA A 284 10.66 29.71 5.17
C ALA A 284 11.69 30.64 5.84
N SER A 285 11.70 31.94 5.50
CA SER A 285 12.54 32.95 6.15
C SER A 285 12.21 33.13 7.63
N ARG A 286 10.93 33.06 8.01
CA ARG A 286 10.53 33.11 9.42
C ARG A 286 11.05 31.91 10.21
N VAL A 287 10.88 30.71 9.66
CA VAL A 287 11.38 29.48 10.27
C VAL A 287 12.91 29.52 10.39
N ALA A 288 13.60 30.01 9.34
CA ALA A 288 15.04 30.24 9.39
C ALA A 288 15.45 31.15 10.56
N HIS A 289 14.75 32.28 10.73
CA HIS A 289 15.00 33.22 11.84
C HIS A 289 14.83 32.58 13.23
N ILE A 290 13.88 31.67 13.41
CA ILE A 290 13.72 30.92 14.66
C ILE A 290 14.94 30.01 14.90
N VAL A 291 15.44 29.36 13.85
CA VAL A 291 16.59 28.46 13.93
C VAL A 291 17.91 29.22 14.13
N ASP A 292 18.02 30.47 13.67
CA ASP A 292 19.21 31.33 13.85
C ASP A 292 19.61 31.54 15.32
N ALA A 293 18.64 31.43 16.24
CA ALA A 293 18.89 31.48 17.68
C ALA A 293 19.84 30.38 18.19
N PHE A 294 20.13 29.36 17.37
CA PHE A 294 20.92 28.18 17.73
C PHE A 294 22.29 28.11 17.04
N ALA A 295 22.89 29.26 16.74
CA ALA A 295 24.17 29.39 16.04
C ALA A 295 25.30 28.41 16.50
N PRO A 296 26.20 27.98 15.58
CA PRO A 296 26.27 28.36 14.17
C PRO A 296 25.23 27.60 13.33
N VAL A 297 24.55 28.34 12.47
CA VAL A 297 23.43 27.86 11.65
C VAL A 297 23.68 28.24 10.20
N ALA A 298 23.17 27.42 9.29
CA ALA A 298 23.00 27.77 7.88
C ALA A 298 21.66 27.22 7.38
N HIS A 299 21.16 27.75 6.26
CA HIS A 299 19.88 27.33 5.68
C HIS A 299 20.09 26.91 4.25
N LEU A 300 19.51 25.80 3.81
CA LEU A 300 19.50 25.45 2.39
C LEU A 300 18.60 26.39 1.60
N SER A 301 19.04 26.68 0.37
CA SER A 301 18.30 27.47 -0.61
C SER A 301 18.20 26.70 -1.92
N ALA A 302 16.97 26.50 -2.39
CA ALA A 302 16.68 26.15 -3.78
C ALA A 302 16.39 27.38 -4.65
N ASP A 303 16.51 28.59 -4.09
CA ASP A 303 16.25 29.84 -4.80
C ASP A 303 17.38 30.12 -5.79
N LYS A 304 17.02 30.17 -7.08
CA LYS A 304 17.93 30.49 -8.17
C LYS A 304 18.00 32.00 -8.45
N SER A 305 17.20 32.79 -7.74
CA SER A 305 17.28 34.25 -7.81
C SER A 305 18.59 34.73 -7.18
N ALA A 306 19.00 35.96 -7.50
CA ALA A 306 20.17 36.58 -6.90
C ALA A 306 20.06 36.78 -5.37
N MET A 307 18.86 36.62 -4.79
CA MET A 307 18.65 36.78 -3.35
C MET A 307 18.97 35.53 -2.53
N HIS A 308 19.07 34.34 -3.15
CA HIS A 308 19.37 33.07 -2.48
C HIS A 308 18.60 32.89 -1.16
N ARG A 309 17.27 33.02 -1.22
CA ARG A 309 16.41 32.98 -0.03
C ARG A 309 16.35 31.58 0.58
N PRO A 310 16.21 31.45 1.92
CA PRO A 310 16.10 30.15 2.57
C PRO A 310 14.83 29.41 2.12
N GLY A 311 14.95 28.10 2.01
CA GLY A 311 13.85 27.19 1.72
C GLY A 311 14.04 26.38 0.45
N VAL A 312 13.36 25.24 0.41
CA VAL A 312 13.37 24.28 -0.69
C VAL A 312 11.96 24.05 -1.22
N LEU A 313 11.84 23.89 -2.54
CA LEU A 313 10.55 23.65 -3.20
C LEU A 313 10.34 22.16 -3.43
N THR A 314 9.16 21.66 -3.08
CA THR A 314 8.78 20.24 -3.20
C THR A 314 7.93 20.02 -4.45
N THR A 315 8.49 20.29 -5.63
CA THR A 315 7.88 19.99 -6.93
C THR A 315 7.71 18.48 -7.15
N ALA A 316 6.85 18.07 -8.09
CA ALA A 316 6.68 16.64 -8.41
C ALA A 316 8.01 15.94 -8.76
N GLU A 317 8.90 16.61 -9.49
CA GLU A 317 10.22 16.09 -9.84
C GLU A 317 11.14 15.99 -8.61
N SER A 318 11.18 17.03 -7.77
CA SER A 318 11.99 16.98 -6.55
C SER A 318 11.49 15.91 -5.57
N LYS A 319 10.17 15.75 -5.43
CA LYS A 319 9.51 14.68 -4.65
C LYS A 319 9.99 13.31 -5.12
N GLU A 320 10.00 13.09 -6.43
CA GLU A 320 10.48 11.84 -7.03
C GLU A 320 11.96 11.57 -6.72
N ARG A 321 12.82 12.59 -6.84
CA ARG A 321 14.25 12.48 -6.50
C ARG A 321 14.47 12.17 -5.02
N MET A 322 13.77 12.88 -4.13
CA MET A 322 13.89 12.66 -2.69
C MET A 322 13.41 11.26 -2.28
N ARG A 323 12.31 10.81 -2.88
CA ARG A 323 11.77 9.47 -2.69
C ARG A 323 12.73 8.39 -3.22
N HIS A 324 13.38 8.61 -4.37
CA HIS A 324 14.42 7.70 -4.88
C HIS A 324 15.58 7.56 -3.91
N GLU A 325 16.05 8.69 -3.38
CA GLU A 325 17.20 8.67 -2.49
C GLU A 325 16.88 7.99 -1.16
N LEU A 326 15.72 8.27 -0.57
CA LEU A 326 15.28 7.57 0.64
C LEU A 326 15.09 6.07 0.37
N GLN A 327 14.46 5.67 -0.73
CA GLN A 327 14.29 4.26 -1.10
C GLN A 327 15.65 3.56 -1.26
N ARG A 328 16.63 4.23 -1.88
CA ARG A 328 17.99 3.70 -2.04
C ARG A 328 18.66 3.45 -0.68
N LEU A 329 18.60 4.43 0.22
CA LEU A 329 19.15 4.30 1.57
C LEU A 329 18.45 3.20 2.38
N LEU A 330 17.14 3.03 2.23
CA LEU A 330 16.37 1.97 2.89
C LEU A 330 16.72 0.59 2.33
N ALA A 331 16.81 0.44 1.00
CA ALA A 331 17.14 -0.81 0.36
C ALA A 331 18.56 -1.29 0.71
N GLU A 332 19.51 -0.35 0.77
CA GLU A 332 20.89 -0.61 1.17
C GLU A 332 21.09 -0.67 2.69
N ASP A 333 20.02 -0.53 3.48
CA ASP A 333 20.09 -0.65 4.95
C ASP A 333 20.97 0.43 5.63
N ARG A 334 20.99 1.63 5.05
CA ARG A 334 21.87 2.77 5.41
C ARG A 334 21.17 3.90 6.15
N VAL A 335 19.98 3.65 6.66
CA VAL A 335 19.27 4.56 7.58
C VAL A 335 19.33 3.98 8.99
N ARG A 336 19.95 4.70 9.91
CA ARG A 336 20.02 4.36 11.34
C ARG A 336 19.30 5.41 12.17
N MET A 337 18.78 5.00 13.31
CA MET A 337 18.18 5.92 14.28
C MET A 337 18.99 5.93 15.57
N GLN A 338 19.30 7.13 16.04
CA GLN A 338 19.94 7.39 17.31
C GLN A 338 19.06 8.33 18.13
N LEU A 339 17.87 7.85 18.46
CA LEU A 339 16.84 8.66 19.12
C LEU A 339 17.04 8.77 20.64
N ARG A 340 17.93 7.98 21.28
CA ARG A 340 18.06 7.93 22.75
C ARG A 340 18.65 9.20 23.39
N GLY A 341 18.02 9.65 24.47
CA GLY A 341 18.36 10.80 25.32
C GLY A 341 17.09 11.52 25.82
N GLU A 342 17.20 12.39 26.83
CA GLU A 342 16.07 13.24 27.26
C GLU A 342 15.53 14.02 26.04
N GLY A 343 14.30 13.68 25.62
CA GLY A 343 13.62 14.26 24.45
C GLY A 343 14.04 13.68 23.08
N GLY A 344 14.40 12.40 23.04
CA GLY A 344 14.26 11.59 21.83
C GLY A 344 12.81 11.54 21.33
N SER A 345 12.64 11.29 20.03
CA SER A 345 11.32 11.04 19.42
C SER A 345 10.53 10.01 20.20
N ARG A 346 9.22 10.22 20.28
CA ARG A 346 8.31 9.24 20.87
C ARG A 346 8.33 8.00 19.99
N VAL A 347 8.16 6.81 20.59
CA VAL A 347 8.01 5.55 19.85
C VAL A 347 6.91 5.68 18.78
N ASP A 348 5.90 6.50 19.07
CA ASP A 348 4.80 6.83 18.18
C ASP A 348 5.23 7.55 16.90
N ASP A 349 6.30 8.37 16.93
CA ASP A 349 6.78 9.13 15.76
C ASP A 349 7.41 8.22 14.70
N VAL A 350 8.11 7.17 15.14
CA VAL A 350 8.70 6.18 14.23
C VAL A 350 7.59 5.33 13.58
N GLN A 351 6.59 4.93 14.36
CA GLN A 351 5.44 4.21 13.82
C GLN A 351 4.64 5.09 12.84
N LEU A 352 4.49 6.37 13.16
CA LEU A 352 3.87 7.36 12.27
C LEU A 352 4.64 7.50 10.96
N LEU A 353 5.98 7.62 11.01
CA LEU A 353 6.83 7.67 9.81
C LEU A 353 6.60 6.43 8.93
N VAL A 354 6.74 5.24 9.49
CA VAL A 354 6.58 3.99 8.72
C VAL A 354 5.18 3.90 8.12
N LYS A 355 4.15 4.27 8.89
CA LYS A 355 2.77 4.33 8.41
C LYS A 355 2.61 5.29 7.24
N GLN A 356 3.19 6.50 7.32
CA GLN A 356 3.12 7.48 6.23
C GLN A 356 3.90 7.03 4.99
N LEU A 357 5.11 6.49 5.13
CA LEU A 357 5.89 5.95 4.01
C LEU A 357 5.13 4.83 3.29
N ARG A 358 4.44 3.96 4.03
CA ARG A 358 3.61 2.90 3.46
C ARG A 358 2.41 3.41 2.64
N GLN A 359 1.99 4.65 2.83
CA GLN A 359 0.85 5.26 2.16
C GLN A 359 1.22 6.04 0.90
N PHE A 360 2.52 6.23 0.64
CA PHE A 360 2.94 6.92 -0.58
C PHE A 360 2.66 6.05 -1.79
N GLU A 361 1.90 6.64 -2.71
CA GLU A 361 1.46 5.98 -3.93
C GLU A 361 1.64 6.89 -5.16
N TYR A 362 1.87 6.26 -6.31
CA TYR A 362 1.81 6.88 -7.61
C TYR A 362 0.35 7.07 -8.01
N VAL A 363 -0.04 8.32 -8.22
CA VAL A 363 -1.37 8.70 -8.69
C VAL A 363 -1.22 9.40 -10.04
N TYR A 364 -2.12 9.07 -10.96
CA TYR A 364 -2.22 9.74 -12.25
C TYR A 364 -3.17 10.92 -12.12
N LYS A 365 -2.63 12.14 -12.22
CA LYS A 365 -3.47 13.35 -12.26
C LYS A 365 -3.69 13.79 -13.71
N PRO A 366 -4.94 14.10 -14.12
CA PRO A 366 -5.18 14.74 -15.40
C PRO A 366 -4.45 16.08 -15.43
N GLY A 367 -3.77 16.39 -16.54
CA GLY A 367 -3.07 17.68 -16.63
C GLY A 367 -4.07 18.85 -16.72
N ALA A 368 -3.58 20.05 -16.39
CA ALA A 368 -4.43 21.22 -16.15
C ALA A 368 -5.21 21.75 -17.37
N SER A 369 -4.96 21.26 -18.60
CA SER A 369 -5.68 21.70 -19.80
C SER A 369 -6.75 20.69 -20.25
N ARG A 370 -8.01 21.12 -20.25
CA ARG A 370 -9.22 20.31 -20.51
C ARG A 370 -9.34 19.66 -21.90
N LYS A 371 -8.36 19.80 -22.80
CA LYS A 371 -8.51 19.33 -24.20
C LYS A 371 -7.55 18.24 -24.67
N TYR A 372 -6.33 18.13 -24.15
CA TYR A 372 -5.35 17.11 -24.58
C TYR A 372 -4.26 16.83 -23.53
N ALA A 373 -4.55 16.99 -22.24
CA ALA A 373 -3.49 16.92 -21.24
C ALA A 373 -3.09 15.46 -20.93
N GLU A 374 -1.86 15.12 -21.27
CA GLU A 374 -1.19 13.89 -20.83
C GLU A 374 -1.34 13.74 -19.31
N CYS A 375 -1.89 12.61 -18.85
CA CYS A 375 -1.93 12.30 -17.42
C CYS A 375 -0.49 12.27 -16.89
N LYS A 376 -0.21 13.08 -15.89
CA LYS A 376 1.09 13.09 -15.22
C LYS A 376 1.06 12.12 -14.05
N ARG A 377 2.01 11.19 -14.02
CA ARG A 377 2.27 10.35 -12.85
C ARG A 377 2.90 11.23 -11.77
N VAL A 378 2.30 11.29 -10.59
CA VAL A 378 2.78 12.07 -9.46
C VAL A 378 2.74 11.23 -8.19
N ILE A 379 3.70 11.43 -7.29
CA ILE A 379 3.67 10.77 -5.98
C ILE A 379 2.84 11.58 -4.98
N THR A 380 2.08 10.89 -4.13
CA THR A 380 1.26 11.52 -3.09
C THR A 380 1.11 10.61 -1.88
N GLY A 381 1.27 11.16 -0.67
CA GLY A 381 0.88 10.50 0.57
C GLY A 381 -0.47 10.96 1.11
N LYS A 382 -1.08 12.01 0.52
CA LYS A 382 -2.36 12.59 0.97
C LYS A 382 -3.62 11.90 0.44
N VAL A 383 -3.52 10.65 0.01
CA VAL A 383 -4.68 9.92 -0.53
C VAL A 383 -5.69 9.70 0.60
N HIS A 384 -6.98 9.96 0.33
CA HIS A 384 -8.08 9.83 1.30
C HIS A 384 -7.96 10.70 2.57
N GLY A 385 -7.39 11.91 2.46
CA GLY A 385 -7.33 12.86 3.59
C GLY A 385 -6.32 12.47 4.67
N LYS A 386 -5.35 11.62 4.33
CA LYS A 386 -4.23 11.25 5.21
C LYS A 386 -3.13 12.32 5.18
N ASN A 387 -2.32 12.35 6.23
CA ASN A 387 -1.18 13.27 6.36
C ASN A 387 0.11 12.57 5.92
N ASP A 388 1.02 13.31 5.28
CA ASP A 388 2.31 12.82 4.78
C ASP A 388 3.51 13.64 5.27
N ASP A 389 3.29 14.55 6.22
CA ASP A 389 4.25 15.59 6.60
C ASP A 389 5.56 15.01 7.17
N MET A 390 5.49 13.94 7.98
CA MET A 390 6.68 13.27 8.54
C MET A 390 7.48 12.52 7.48
N ALA A 391 6.80 11.88 6.54
CA ALA A 391 7.44 11.21 5.42
C ALA A 391 8.10 12.22 4.46
N ILE A 392 7.48 13.39 4.23
CA ILE A 392 8.09 14.49 3.45
C ILE A 392 9.35 15.02 4.15
N ALA A 393 9.27 15.31 5.44
CA ALA A 393 10.44 15.75 6.22
C ALA A 393 11.58 14.71 6.19
N MET A 394 11.27 13.41 6.29
CA MET A 394 12.26 12.34 6.18
C MET A 394 12.87 12.24 4.76
N MET A 395 12.06 12.38 3.71
CA MET A 395 12.54 12.41 2.33
C MET A 395 13.45 13.62 2.07
N MET A 396 13.12 14.79 2.63
CA MET A 396 13.99 15.96 2.59
C MET A 396 15.33 15.69 3.28
N LEU A 397 15.30 15.09 4.48
CA LEU A 397 16.50 14.73 5.23
C LEU A 397 17.37 13.68 4.51
N ALA A 398 16.80 12.79 3.71
CA ALA A 398 17.57 11.82 2.95
C ALA A 398 18.32 12.44 1.76
N TYR A 399 17.70 13.41 1.08
CA TYR A 399 18.21 13.93 -0.18
C TYR A 399 19.07 15.17 -0.05
N TRP A 400 18.58 16.18 0.67
CA TRP A 400 19.20 17.50 0.69
C TRP A 400 20.60 17.51 1.32
N PRO A 401 20.90 16.71 2.36
CA PRO A 401 22.26 16.58 2.87
C PRO A 401 23.26 16.03 1.84
N ILE A 402 22.83 15.08 1.00
CA ILE A 402 23.65 14.54 -0.09
C ILE A 402 23.86 15.63 -1.15
N TYR A 403 22.79 16.32 -1.52
CA TYR A 403 22.85 17.43 -2.47
C TYR A 403 23.80 18.54 -1.99
N HIS A 404 23.73 18.91 -0.70
CA HIS A 404 24.65 19.87 -0.09
C HIS A 404 26.10 19.37 -0.13
N ARG A 405 26.36 18.12 0.25
CA ARG A 405 27.73 17.54 0.20
C ARG A 405 28.34 17.59 -1.21
N LEU A 406 27.53 17.38 -2.24
CA LEU A 406 27.98 17.40 -3.63
C LEU A 406 28.20 18.82 -4.19
N ASN A 407 27.47 19.81 -3.69
CA ASN A 407 27.50 21.18 -4.21
C ASN A 407 28.23 22.18 -3.29
N GLY A 408 28.56 21.77 -2.06
CA GLY A 408 29.14 22.61 -1.01
C GLY A 408 28.21 23.75 -0.58
N ASP A 409 28.81 24.79 0.03
CA ASP A 409 28.09 25.94 0.56
C ASP A 409 27.38 26.80 -0.53
N ARG A 410 27.53 26.47 -1.82
CA ARG A 410 26.84 27.16 -2.94
C ARG A 410 25.33 27.03 -2.91
N VAL A 411 24.81 26.04 -2.17
CA VAL A 411 23.37 25.78 -2.04
C VAL A 411 22.82 26.26 -0.70
N LEU A 412 23.62 27.01 0.06
CA LEU A 412 23.18 27.70 1.25
C LEU A 412 22.58 29.06 0.87
N ALA A 413 21.61 29.50 1.66
CA ALA A 413 21.07 30.84 1.59
C ALA A 413 22.17 31.86 1.90
N SER A 414 22.07 33.04 1.28
CA SER A 414 22.89 34.17 1.69
C SER A 414 22.61 34.50 3.16
N ALA A 415 23.66 34.77 3.94
CA ALA A 415 23.49 35.26 5.30
C ALA A 415 22.60 36.51 5.28
N SER A 416 21.50 36.47 6.02
CA SER A 416 20.54 37.57 6.15
C SER A 416 21.09 38.71 6.98
#